data_AF-D4JZ73-F1
#
_entry.id   AF-D4JZ73-F1
#
_cell.length_a   1.000
_cell.length_b   1.000
_cell.length_c   1.000
_cell.angle_alpha   90.00
_cell.angle_beta   90.00
_cell.angle_gamma   90.00
#
_symmetry.space_group_name_H-M   'P 1'
#
loop_
_entity.id
_entity.type
_entity.pdbx_description
1 polymer ?
#
loop_
_entity_poly.entity_id
_entity_poly.type
_entity_poly.pdbx_seq_one_letter_code
_entity_poly.pdbx_strand_id
1 'polypeptide(L)'
;MIFGTNSNYMLKYQKAKAKLVEYDISQKDYLKFPLNSNELSYPVIYILSRYAESIIENDETGKAEFAPYMVKASQYFDASVGANDRTAYDTDFLLSGAAAYFLSNDFGSSKVLCAALFEKIKDTPTMATSQIILRNLLGYLLLDKVFPISSDTFGGEELCRALLFYYTNGEGLPNIERVIQKYRTAIYKNNDPMEIYYVDILLAVITIALSKAAWKLIPQYSKLEPGQWEEYLKKLKIS
;
A
#
# COMPACT_ATOMS: atom_id res chain seq x y z
N MET A 1 -20.32 6.65 12.00
CA MET A 1 -19.14 5.86 12.39
C MET A 1 -18.96 4.76 11.35
N ILE A 2 -17.85 4.74 10.62
CA ILE A 2 -17.66 3.87 9.44
C ILE A 2 -17.47 2.39 9.83
N PHE A 3 -16.79 2.14 10.96
CA PHE A 3 -16.74 0.81 11.60
C PHE A 3 -17.55 0.80 12.90
N GLY A 4 -18.82 0.38 12.80
CA GLY A 4 -19.69 0.16 13.94
C GLY A 4 -19.63 -1.28 14.48
N THR A 5 -20.57 -1.62 15.37
CA THR A 5 -20.70 -2.96 15.96
C THR A 5 -20.82 -4.06 14.90
N ASN A 6 -21.68 -3.87 13.89
CA ASN A 6 -21.88 -4.84 12.82
C ASN A 6 -20.62 -5.04 11.98
N SER A 7 -19.91 -3.96 11.62
CA SER A 7 -18.66 -4.02 10.88
C SER A 7 -17.58 -4.79 11.64
N ASN A 8 -17.50 -4.62 12.96
CA ASN A 8 -16.58 -5.39 13.80
C ASN A 8 -16.93 -6.90 13.82
N TYR A 9 -18.22 -7.26 13.84
CA TYR A 9 -18.64 -8.66 13.74
C TYR A 9 -18.34 -9.26 12.36
N MET A 10 -18.64 -8.53 11.29
CA MET A 10 -18.32 -8.94 9.92
C MET A 10 -16.81 -9.17 9.73
N LEU A 11 -15.96 -8.33 10.32
CA LEU A 11 -14.51 -8.54 10.29
C LEU A 11 -14.10 -9.82 11.03
N LYS A 12 -14.68 -10.09 12.20
CA LYS A 12 -14.47 -11.36 12.91
C LYS A 12 -14.90 -12.55 12.06
N TYR A 13 -16.00 -12.45 11.32
CA TYR A 13 -16.47 -13.50 10.42
C TYR A 13 -15.50 -13.75 9.27
N GLN A 14 -14.97 -12.70 8.63
CA GLN A 14 -13.98 -12.88 7.57
C GLN A 14 -12.71 -13.56 8.09
N LYS A 15 -12.22 -13.17 9.28
CA LYS A 15 -11.08 -13.82 9.93
C LYS A 15 -11.36 -15.27 10.29
N ALA A 16 -12.57 -15.57 10.77
CA ALA A 16 -12.97 -16.94 11.08
C ALA A 16 -12.99 -17.81 9.81
N LYS A 17 -13.54 -17.30 8.70
CA LYS A 17 -13.49 -17.99 7.40
C LYS A 17 -12.06 -18.30 6.96
N ALA A 18 -11.15 -17.32 7.07
CA ALA A 18 -9.74 -17.54 6.76
C ALA A 18 -9.13 -18.66 7.61
N LYS A 19 -9.43 -18.71 8.91
CA LYS A 19 -8.96 -19.81 9.78
C LYS A 19 -9.57 -21.16 9.45
N LEU A 20 -10.85 -21.22 9.05
CA LEU A 20 -11.47 -22.46 8.62
C LEU A 20 -10.78 -23.02 7.36
N VAL A 21 -10.40 -22.16 6.43
CA VAL A 21 -9.60 -22.55 5.25
C VAL A 21 -8.20 -23.00 5.66
N GLU A 22 -7.52 -22.26 6.53
CA GLU A 22 -6.18 -22.59 7.01
C GLU A 22 -6.10 -23.96 7.71
N TYR A 23 -7.18 -24.40 8.36
CA TYR A 23 -7.28 -25.71 9.01
C TYR A 23 -7.92 -26.79 8.13
N ASP A 24 -8.05 -26.56 6.81
CA ASP A 24 -8.63 -27.49 5.85
C ASP A 24 -10.04 -28.01 6.24
N ILE A 25 -10.83 -27.16 6.91
CA ILE A 25 -12.19 -27.51 7.31
C ILE A 25 -13.08 -27.51 6.06
N SER A 26 -13.93 -28.53 5.92
CA SER A 26 -14.86 -28.61 4.80
C SER A 26 -15.92 -27.51 4.89
N GLN A 27 -16.28 -26.89 3.77
CA GLN A 27 -17.30 -25.82 3.72
C GLN A 27 -18.66 -26.25 4.31
N LYS A 28 -19.00 -27.54 4.27
CA LYS A 28 -20.23 -28.08 4.88
C LYS A 28 -20.25 -27.94 6.41
N ASP A 29 -19.08 -27.87 7.03
CA ASP A 29 -18.89 -27.78 8.47
C ASP A 29 -18.69 -26.31 8.93
N TYR A 30 -18.84 -25.35 8.01
CA TYR A 30 -18.71 -23.94 8.33
C TYR A 30 -19.88 -23.47 9.20
N LEU A 31 -19.56 -22.57 10.14
CA LEU A 31 -20.56 -21.88 10.94
C LEU A 31 -21.49 -21.06 10.03
N LYS A 32 -22.77 -20.97 10.41
CA LYS A 32 -23.70 -20.05 9.75
C LYS A 32 -23.41 -18.63 10.21
N PHE A 33 -22.86 -17.81 9.31
CA PHE A 33 -22.60 -16.40 9.56
C PHE A 33 -23.84 -15.57 9.17
N PRO A 34 -24.55 -14.93 10.13
CA PRO A 34 -25.79 -14.20 9.83
C PRO A 34 -25.57 -12.88 9.08
N LEU A 35 -24.34 -12.36 9.05
CA LEU A 35 -23.98 -11.14 8.32
C LEU A 35 -23.03 -11.49 7.19
N ASN A 36 -23.18 -10.80 6.06
CA ASN A 36 -22.29 -10.95 4.92
C ASN A 36 -21.02 -10.11 5.12
N SER A 37 -19.91 -10.77 5.42
CA SER A 37 -18.62 -10.10 5.61
C SER A 37 -18.10 -9.42 4.34
N ASN A 38 -18.55 -9.81 3.15
CA ASN A 38 -18.10 -9.23 1.88
C ASN A 38 -18.55 -7.77 1.71
N GLU A 39 -19.60 -7.36 2.43
CA GLU A 39 -20.09 -5.97 2.45
C GLU A 39 -19.05 -5.00 3.00
N LEU A 40 -18.07 -5.48 3.77
CA LEU A 40 -16.96 -4.67 4.26
C LEU A 40 -16.01 -4.18 3.17
N SER A 41 -16.07 -4.73 1.95
CA SER A 41 -15.18 -4.29 0.86
C SER A 41 -15.35 -2.81 0.53
N TYR A 42 -16.58 -2.30 0.54
CA TYR A 42 -16.83 -0.88 0.30
C TYR A 42 -16.28 0.04 1.39
N PRO A 43 -16.60 -0.14 2.70
CA PRO A 43 -16.09 0.75 3.74
C PRO A 43 -14.57 0.68 3.89
N VAL A 44 -13.92 -0.48 3.70
CA VAL A 44 -12.44 -0.54 3.81
C VAL A 44 -11.74 0.12 2.63
N ILE A 45 -12.29 0.00 1.41
CA ILE A 45 -11.80 0.75 0.24
C ILE A 45 -11.95 2.24 0.51
N TYR A 46 -13.13 2.68 0.96
CA TYR A 46 -13.40 4.08 1.31
C TYR A 46 -12.42 4.61 2.38
N ILE A 47 -12.20 3.85 3.46
CA ILE A 47 -11.25 4.23 4.52
C ILE A 47 -9.84 4.41 3.96
N LEU A 48 -9.35 3.45 3.17
CA LEU A 48 -8.01 3.52 2.61
C LEU A 48 -7.88 4.71 1.65
N SER A 49 -8.87 4.93 0.78
CA SER A 49 -8.89 6.07 -0.14
C SER A 49 -8.87 7.41 0.60
N ARG A 50 -9.77 7.61 1.58
CA ARG A 50 -9.84 8.88 2.32
C ARG A 50 -8.59 9.11 3.15
N TYR A 51 -8.02 8.06 3.75
CA TYR A 51 -6.76 8.19 4.49
C TYR A 51 -5.60 8.56 3.56
N ALA A 52 -5.51 7.95 2.38
CA ALA A 52 -4.51 8.28 1.38
C ALA A 52 -4.64 9.72 0.88
N GLU A 53 -5.87 10.16 0.57
CA GLU A 53 -6.19 11.53 0.20
C GLU A 53 -5.75 12.54 1.28
N SER A 54 -6.10 12.29 2.55
CA SER A 54 -5.68 13.16 3.67
C SER A 54 -4.17 13.22 3.86
N ILE A 55 -3.42 12.17 3.51
CA ILE A 55 -1.94 12.21 3.50
C ILE A 55 -1.44 13.10 2.37
N ILE A 56 -1.99 12.97 1.16
CA ILE A 56 -1.58 13.75 -0.01
C ILE A 56 -1.88 15.24 0.19
N GLU A 57 -3.04 15.57 0.75
CA GLU A 57 -3.50 16.94 0.96
C GLU A 57 -2.95 17.56 2.25
N ASN A 58 -2.18 16.80 3.03
CA ASN A 58 -1.68 17.17 4.34
C ASN A 58 -2.81 17.62 5.30
N ASP A 59 -3.97 16.96 5.22
CA ASP A 59 -5.12 17.19 6.09
C ASP A 59 -4.99 16.39 7.39
N GLU A 60 -4.57 17.06 8.47
CA GLU A 60 -4.45 16.46 9.80
C GLU A 60 -5.80 15.99 10.36
N THR A 61 -6.90 16.67 10.02
CA THR A 61 -8.23 16.31 10.55
C THR A 61 -8.70 15.00 9.95
N GLY A 62 -8.62 14.85 8.62
CA GLY A 62 -8.93 13.60 7.94
C GLY A 62 -7.98 12.47 8.34
N LYS A 63 -6.66 12.72 8.47
CA LYS A 63 -5.72 11.72 8.98
C LYS A 63 -6.15 11.21 10.36
N ALA A 64 -6.49 12.10 11.29
CA ALA A 64 -6.95 11.72 12.63
C ALA A 64 -8.30 10.97 12.62
N GLU A 65 -9.21 11.33 11.71
CA GLU A 65 -10.50 10.67 11.56
C GLU A 65 -10.35 9.20 11.10
N PHE A 66 -9.52 8.95 10.09
CA PHE A 66 -9.42 7.64 9.44
C PHE A 66 -8.35 6.71 10.03
N ALA A 67 -7.30 7.24 10.66
CA ALA A 67 -6.22 6.44 11.25
C ALA A 67 -6.70 5.30 12.19
N PRO A 68 -7.70 5.49 13.07
CA PRO A 68 -8.18 4.42 13.95
C PRO A 68 -8.77 3.20 13.23
N TYR A 69 -9.15 3.35 11.95
CA TYR A 69 -9.77 2.29 11.16
C TYR A 69 -8.80 1.57 10.22
N MET A 70 -7.60 2.15 9.98
CA MET A 70 -6.63 1.62 9.03
C MET A 70 -6.16 0.19 9.38
N VAL A 71 -5.96 -0.10 10.66
CA VAL A 71 -5.63 -1.46 11.12
C VAL A 71 -6.75 -2.46 10.80
N LYS A 72 -8.01 -2.06 10.98
CA LYS A 72 -9.16 -2.93 10.68
C LYS A 72 -9.33 -3.15 9.18
N ALA A 73 -9.12 -2.11 8.37
CA ALA A 73 -9.13 -2.21 6.92
C ALA A 73 -8.03 -3.17 6.42
N SER A 74 -6.80 -3.01 6.93
CA SER A 74 -5.66 -3.88 6.61
C SER A 74 -5.96 -5.35 6.94
N GLN A 75 -6.48 -5.60 8.14
CA GLN A 75 -6.85 -6.94 8.59
C GLN A 75 -7.99 -7.56 7.78
N TYR A 76 -8.89 -6.75 7.23
CA TYR A 76 -9.95 -7.26 6.38
C TYR A 76 -9.40 -7.72 5.02
N PHE A 77 -8.51 -6.93 4.41
CA PHE A 77 -7.87 -7.29 3.15
C PHE A 77 -7.09 -8.60 3.28
N ASP A 78 -6.27 -8.71 4.32
CA ASP A 78 -5.53 -9.92 4.69
C ASP A 78 -6.44 -11.15 4.87
N ALA A 79 -7.47 -11.01 5.71
CA ALA A 79 -8.45 -12.08 5.94
C ALA A 79 -9.26 -12.44 4.68
N SER A 80 -9.43 -11.51 3.73
CA SER A 80 -10.14 -11.77 2.48
C SER A 80 -9.37 -12.71 1.57
N VAL A 81 -8.04 -12.57 1.52
CA VAL A 81 -7.15 -13.49 0.80
C VAL A 81 -7.20 -14.88 1.45
N GLY A 82 -7.03 -14.94 2.78
CA GLY A 82 -7.02 -16.21 3.50
C GLY A 82 -8.34 -16.99 3.47
N ALA A 83 -9.48 -16.29 3.32
CA ALA A 83 -10.79 -16.93 3.24
C ALA A 83 -11.06 -17.65 1.92
N ASN A 84 -10.25 -17.39 0.88
CA ASN A 84 -10.33 -18.05 -0.44
C ASN A 84 -11.74 -18.00 -1.07
N ASP A 85 -12.59 -17.04 -0.67
CA ASP A 85 -13.99 -16.93 -1.10
C ASP A 85 -14.16 -16.00 -2.31
N ARG A 86 -13.11 -15.22 -2.63
CA ARG A 86 -13.09 -14.16 -3.66
C ARG A 86 -11.75 -14.08 -4.37
N THR A 87 -11.21 -15.22 -4.76
CA THR A 87 -9.86 -15.36 -5.32
C THR A 87 -9.56 -14.52 -6.55
N ALA A 88 -10.59 -14.19 -7.34
CA ALA A 88 -10.49 -13.28 -8.48
C ALA A 88 -9.95 -11.89 -8.10
N TYR A 89 -10.07 -11.48 -6.83
CA TYR A 89 -9.63 -10.19 -6.32
C TYR A 89 -8.42 -10.30 -5.36
N ASP A 90 -7.80 -11.48 -5.23
CA ASP A 90 -6.70 -11.70 -4.29
C ASP A 90 -5.55 -10.72 -4.54
N THR A 91 -5.22 -10.45 -5.80
CA THR A 91 -4.18 -9.50 -6.18
C THR A 91 -4.48 -8.10 -5.63
N ASP A 92 -5.74 -7.64 -5.72
CA ASP A 92 -6.17 -6.35 -5.22
C ASP A 92 -6.22 -6.29 -3.69
N PHE A 93 -6.68 -7.38 -3.06
CA PHE A 93 -6.66 -7.49 -1.60
C PHE A 93 -5.23 -7.51 -1.06
N LEU A 94 -4.32 -8.23 -1.70
CA LEU A 94 -2.91 -8.27 -1.31
C LEU A 94 -2.25 -6.90 -1.47
N LEU A 95 -2.44 -6.22 -2.60
CA LEU A 95 -1.85 -4.91 -2.85
C LEU A 95 -2.43 -3.83 -1.92
N SER A 96 -3.75 -3.78 -1.78
CA SER A 96 -4.43 -2.82 -0.89
C SER A 96 -4.11 -3.10 0.59
N GLY A 97 -4.06 -4.37 0.99
CA GLY A 97 -3.70 -4.78 2.34
C GLY A 97 -2.24 -4.46 2.67
N ALA A 98 -1.30 -4.73 1.75
CA ALA A 98 0.10 -4.37 1.93
C ALA A 98 0.27 -2.86 2.09
N ALA A 99 -0.39 -2.06 1.25
CA ALA A 99 -0.36 -0.61 1.36
C ALA A 99 -1.02 -0.10 2.65
N ALA A 100 -2.17 -0.65 3.04
CA ALA A 100 -2.88 -0.26 4.26
C ALA A 100 -2.04 -0.55 5.52
N TYR A 101 -1.40 -1.73 5.60
CA TYR A 101 -0.48 -2.04 6.70
C TYR A 101 0.75 -1.11 6.69
N PHE A 102 1.30 -0.81 5.52
CA PHE A 102 2.42 0.15 5.39
C PHE A 102 2.05 1.53 5.94
N LEU A 103 0.90 2.06 5.51
CA LEU A 103 0.36 3.35 5.94
C LEU A 103 -0.04 3.34 7.43
N SER A 104 -0.34 2.17 8.01
CA SER A 104 -0.58 1.97 9.44
C SER A 104 0.69 1.81 10.28
N ASN A 105 1.88 1.91 9.68
CA ASN A 105 3.18 1.65 10.30
C ASN A 105 3.43 0.19 10.72
N ASP A 106 2.64 -0.76 10.23
CA ASP A 106 2.87 -2.20 10.42
C ASP A 106 3.62 -2.77 9.20
N PHE A 107 4.93 -2.48 9.14
CA PHE A 107 5.78 -2.91 8.05
C PHE A 107 5.97 -4.43 7.99
N GLY A 108 5.82 -5.13 9.13
CA GLY A 108 5.94 -6.58 9.20
C GLY A 108 4.82 -7.27 8.43
N SER A 109 3.57 -6.93 8.76
CA SER A 109 2.39 -7.45 8.06
C SER A 109 2.38 -7.00 6.58
N SER A 110 2.76 -5.74 6.32
CA SER A 110 2.89 -5.22 4.95
C SER A 110 3.87 -6.04 4.10
N LYS A 111 5.04 -6.40 4.68
CA LYS A 111 6.06 -7.23 4.00
C LYS A 111 5.54 -8.62 3.67
N VAL A 112 4.80 -9.26 4.57
CA VAL A 112 4.21 -10.59 4.35
C VAL A 112 3.22 -10.57 3.18
N LEU A 113 2.29 -9.61 3.16
CA LEU A 113 1.32 -9.47 2.07
C LEU A 113 1.99 -9.11 0.75
N CYS A 114 3.01 -8.24 0.79
CA CYS A 114 3.82 -7.91 -0.38
C CYS A 114 4.51 -9.16 -0.95
N ALA A 115 5.10 -10.02 -0.11
CA ALA A 115 5.72 -11.26 -0.56
C ALA A 115 4.70 -12.20 -1.23
N ALA A 116 3.53 -12.39 -0.61
CA ALA A 116 2.45 -13.20 -1.17
C ALA A 116 1.95 -12.64 -2.52
N LEU A 117 1.89 -11.32 -2.68
CA LEU A 117 1.53 -10.66 -3.95
C LEU A 117 2.50 -11.03 -5.08
N PHE A 118 3.81 -11.00 -4.82
CA PHE A 118 4.82 -11.35 -5.82
C PHE A 118 4.77 -12.82 -6.24
N GLU A 119 4.36 -13.73 -5.34
CA GLU A 119 4.15 -15.14 -5.69
C GLU A 119 2.89 -15.34 -6.53
N LYS A 120 1.80 -14.64 -6.22
CA LYS A 120 0.51 -14.77 -6.92
C LYS A 120 0.53 -14.24 -8.36
N ILE A 121 1.23 -13.14 -8.63
CA ILE A 121 1.23 -12.45 -9.93
C ILE A 121 1.87 -13.28 -11.05
N LYS A 122 2.65 -14.31 -10.73
CA LYS A 122 3.22 -15.23 -11.74
C LYS A 122 2.14 -15.81 -12.67
N ASP A 123 0.88 -15.85 -12.20
CA ASP A 123 -0.26 -16.47 -12.87
C ASP A 123 -1.39 -15.49 -13.30
N THR A 124 -1.24 -14.16 -13.13
CA THR A 124 -2.36 -13.19 -13.28
C THR A 124 -2.16 -12.20 -14.46
N PRO A 125 -3.19 -11.92 -15.30
CA PRO A 125 -3.07 -10.92 -16.37
C PRO A 125 -3.02 -9.47 -15.85
N THR A 126 -2.32 -8.64 -16.63
CA THR A 126 -2.25 -7.16 -16.65
C THR A 126 -2.83 -6.40 -15.45
N MET A 127 -1.93 -5.94 -14.57
CA MET A 127 -2.17 -4.83 -13.64
C MET A 127 -2.16 -3.49 -14.39
N ALA A 128 -2.93 -2.53 -13.90
CA ALA A 128 -2.86 -1.16 -14.39
C ALA A 128 -1.57 -0.45 -13.87
N THR A 129 -1.18 0.66 -14.51
CA THR A 129 0.15 1.28 -14.30
C THR A 129 0.39 1.69 -12.85
N SER A 130 -0.60 2.29 -12.18
CA SER A 130 -0.47 2.73 -10.78
C SER A 130 -0.27 1.55 -9.83
N GLN A 131 -0.96 0.43 -10.10
CA GLN A 131 -0.77 -0.83 -9.35
C GLN A 131 0.63 -1.40 -9.52
N ILE A 132 1.15 -1.40 -10.76
CA ILE A 132 2.51 -1.87 -11.06
C ILE A 132 3.54 -1.05 -10.28
N ILE A 133 3.44 0.28 -10.31
CA ILE A 133 4.39 1.15 -9.63
C ILE A 133 4.28 0.98 -8.10
N LEU A 134 3.08 0.91 -7.54
CA LEU A 134 2.87 0.68 -6.10
C LEU A 134 3.46 -0.66 -5.65
N ARG A 135 3.18 -1.74 -6.38
CA ARG A 135 3.75 -3.07 -6.11
C ARG A 135 5.27 -3.03 -6.13
N ASN A 136 5.84 -2.43 -7.17
CA ASN A 136 7.30 -2.34 -7.34
C ASN A 136 7.94 -1.51 -6.22
N LEU A 137 7.29 -0.41 -5.82
CA LEU A 137 7.76 0.43 -4.72
C LEU A 137 7.72 -0.33 -3.40
N LEU A 138 6.63 -1.03 -3.09
CA LEU A 138 6.54 -1.87 -1.88
C LEU A 138 7.57 -3.00 -1.89
N GLY A 139 7.78 -3.65 -3.04
CA GLY A 139 8.82 -4.67 -3.21
C GLY A 139 10.22 -4.13 -2.96
N TYR A 140 10.51 -2.93 -3.46
CA TYR A 140 11.77 -2.24 -3.19
C TYR A 140 11.95 -1.88 -1.72
N LEU A 141 10.91 -1.35 -1.08
CA LEU A 141 10.99 -0.88 0.31
C LEU A 141 11.02 -2.02 1.34
N LEU A 142 10.37 -3.15 1.06
CA LEU A 142 10.10 -4.20 2.07
C LEU A 142 10.79 -5.54 1.79
N LEU A 143 11.08 -5.83 0.52
CA LEU A 143 11.58 -7.13 0.07
C LEU A 143 12.97 -7.06 -0.56
N ASP A 144 13.62 -5.89 -0.51
CA ASP A 144 14.95 -5.68 -1.10
C ASP A 144 15.02 -6.05 -2.59
N LYS A 145 13.90 -5.88 -3.30
CA LYS A 145 13.84 -6.10 -4.75
C LYS A 145 14.38 -4.88 -5.47
N VAL A 146 14.99 -5.07 -6.64
CA VAL A 146 15.33 -3.96 -7.55
C VAL A 146 14.06 -3.18 -7.90
N PHE A 147 14.12 -1.85 -7.90
CA PHE A 147 12.98 -1.00 -8.32
C PHE A 147 12.99 -0.83 -9.84
N PRO A 148 12.14 -1.54 -10.60
CA PRO A 148 12.12 -1.43 -12.05
C PRO A 148 11.52 -0.09 -12.49
N ILE A 149 12.05 0.44 -13.58
CA ILE A 149 11.44 1.59 -14.27
C ILE A 149 10.27 1.05 -15.09
N SER A 150 9.04 1.44 -14.73
CA SER A 150 7.86 1.12 -15.53
C SER A 150 7.80 2.05 -16.74
N SER A 151 8.10 1.53 -17.93
CA SER A 151 8.25 2.31 -19.18
C SER A 151 6.93 2.58 -19.92
N ASP A 152 5.78 2.50 -19.25
CA ASP A 152 4.48 2.65 -19.91
C ASP A 152 3.64 3.80 -19.33
N THR A 153 3.34 4.73 -20.25
CA THR A 153 2.39 5.87 -20.30
C THR A 153 2.09 6.76 -19.06
N PHE A 154 1.86 8.06 -19.37
CA PHE A 154 1.45 9.17 -18.49
C PHE A 154 2.33 9.49 -17.26
N GLY A 155 3.65 9.52 -17.41
CA GLY A 155 4.55 10.10 -16.39
C GLY A 155 4.97 9.14 -15.26
N GLY A 156 4.53 7.88 -15.29
CA GLY A 156 4.97 6.84 -14.35
C GLY A 156 6.48 6.58 -14.39
N GLU A 157 7.09 6.63 -15.58
CA GLU A 157 8.55 6.55 -15.74
C GLU A 157 9.26 7.72 -15.07
N GLU A 158 8.78 8.96 -15.27
CA GLU A 158 9.34 10.17 -14.66
C GLU A 158 9.29 10.05 -13.13
N LEU A 159 8.19 9.52 -12.58
CA LEU A 159 8.02 9.25 -11.16
C LEU A 159 9.02 8.20 -10.65
N CYS A 160 9.13 7.06 -11.34
CA CYS A 160 10.06 6.00 -10.95
C CYS A 160 11.52 6.50 -10.93
N ARG A 161 11.92 7.27 -11.96
CA ARG A 161 13.27 7.86 -12.05
C ARG A 161 13.53 8.88 -10.95
N ALA A 162 12.55 9.73 -10.64
CA ALA A 162 12.68 10.71 -9.57
C ALA A 162 12.84 10.04 -8.20
N LEU A 163 12.06 8.99 -7.91
CA LEU A 163 12.19 8.20 -6.69
C LEU A 163 13.53 7.49 -6.60
N LEU A 164 13.98 6.85 -7.68
CA LEU A 164 15.27 6.16 -7.72
C LEU A 164 16.43 7.13 -7.52
N PHE A 165 16.36 8.33 -8.10
CA PHE A 165 17.35 9.39 -7.92
C PHE A 165 17.45 9.81 -6.45
N TYR A 166 16.32 10.06 -5.78
CA TYR A 166 16.32 10.38 -4.34
C TYR A 166 16.86 9.24 -3.49
N TYR A 167 16.43 8.02 -3.76
CA TYR A 167 16.84 6.88 -2.95
C TYR A 167 18.32 6.52 -3.10
N THR A 168 18.94 6.91 -4.22
CA THR A 168 20.38 6.75 -4.50
C THR A 168 21.21 7.90 -3.96
N ASN A 169 20.74 9.15 -4.09
CA ASN A 169 21.56 10.34 -3.86
C ASN A 169 21.12 11.20 -2.66
N GLY A 170 19.93 11.00 -2.11
CA GLY A 170 19.34 11.84 -1.07
C GLY A 170 18.80 13.18 -1.55
N GLU A 171 18.85 13.46 -2.86
CA GLU A 171 18.50 14.74 -3.47
C GLU A 171 17.22 14.67 -4.33
N GLY A 172 16.73 15.84 -4.77
CA GLY A 172 15.64 15.90 -5.77
C GLY A 172 14.22 15.86 -5.20
N LEU A 173 14.03 16.09 -3.90
CA LEU A 173 12.69 16.19 -3.28
C LEU A 173 11.74 17.17 -4.00
N PRO A 174 12.15 18.42 -4.34
CA PRO A 174 11.26 19.34 -5.06
C PRO A 174 10.82 18.81 -6.44
N ASN A 175 11.68 18.03 -7.09
CA ASN A 175 11.33 17.40 -8.36
C ASN A 175 10.30 16.28 -8.15
N ILE A 176 10.43 15.49 -7.09
CA ILE A 176 9.45 14.43 -6.77
C ILE A 176 8.07 15.04 -6.53
N GLU A 177 7.96 16.11 -5.74
CA GLU A 177 6.68 16.78 -5.46
C GLU A 177 5.98 17.25 -6.76
N ARG A 178 6.73 17.88 -7.66
CA ARG A 178 6.25 18.30 -8.97
C ARG A 178 5.76 17.11 -9.82
N VAL A 179 6.54 16.02 -9.85
CA VAL A 179 6.22 14.83 -10.65
C VAL A 179 5.01 14.10 -10.11
N ILE A 180 4.87 14.01 -8.78
CA ILE A 180 3.69 13.45 -8.10
C ILE A 180 2.41 14.18 -8.54
N GLN A 181 2.40 15.52 -8.48
CA GLN A 181 1.23 16.32 -8.87
C GLN A 181 0.89 16.14 -10.35
N LYS A 182 1.91 16.15 -11.22
CA LYS A 182 1.74 15.92 -12.66
C LYS A 182 1.15 14.53 -12.94
N TYR A 183 1.66 13.49 -12.25
CA TYR A 183 1.21 12.12 -12.38
C TYR A 183 -0.25 11.96 -11.92
N ARG A 184 -0.58 12.44 -10.71
CA ARG A 184 -1.97 12.44 -10.18
C ARG A 184 -2.94 13.08 -11.17
N THR A 185 -2.60 14.28 -11.66
CA THR A 185 -3.45 15.02 -12.61
C THR A 185 -3.65 14.26 -13.92
N ALA A 186 -2.63 13.58 -14.42
CA ALA A 186 -2.73 12.78 -15.64
C ALA A 186 -3.66 11.57 -15.47
N ILE A 187 -3.55 10.85 -14.35
CA ILE A 187 -4.42 9.72 -14.04
C ILE A 187 -5.88 10.14 -13.86
N TYR A 188 -6.15 11.23 -13.12
CA TYR A 188 -7.51 11.73 -12.93
C TYR A 188 -8.18 12.16 -14.24
N LYS A 189 -7.41 12.65 -15.23
CA LYS A 189 -7.95 12.98 -16.56
C LYS A 189 -8.40 11.75 -17.35
N ASN A 190 -7.82 10.57 -17.09
CA ASN A 190 -8.22 9.32 -17.73
C ASN A 190 -9.55 8.78 -17.17
N ASN A 191 -9.98 9.26 -15.99
CA ASN A 191 -11.26 8.93 -15.35
C ASN A 191 -11.51 7.42 -15.15
N ASP A 192 -10.44 6.64 -14.98
CA ASP A 192 -10.51 5.22 -14.63
C ASP A 192 -10.56 5.07 -13.09
N PRO A 193 -11.65 4.53 -12.51
CA PRO A 193 -11.79 4.45 -11.06
C PRO A 193 -10.72 3.61 -10.36
N MET A 194 -10.19 2.59 -11.02
CA MET A 194 -9.20 1.68 -10.45
C MET A 194 -7.82 2.36 -10.40
N GLU A 195 -7.43 3.02 -11.48
CA GLU A 195 -6.21 3.84 -11.51
C GLU A 195 -6.31 5.02 -10.54
N ILE A 196 -7.47 5.69 -10.43
CA ILE A 196 -7.68 6.75 -9.44
C ILE A 196 -7.51 6.22 -8.00
N TYR A 197 -8.07 5.05 -7.71
CA TYR A 197 -7.90 4.42 -6.40
C TYR A 197 -6.43 4.15 -6.08
N TYR A 198 -5.68 3.54 -7.02
CA TYR A 198 -4.30 3.14 -6.76
C TYR A 198 -3.29 4.28 -6.87
N VAL A 199 -3.54 5.32 -7.68
CA VAL A 199 -2.64 6.48 -7.74
C VAL A 199 -2.61 7.18 -6.39
N ASP A 200 -3.75 7.38 -5.73
CA ASP A 200 -3.76 8.05 -4.43
C ASP A 200 -3.06 7.21 -3.35
N ILE A 201 -3.27 5.89 -3.36
CA ILE A 201 -2.55 4.99 -2.44
C ILE A 201 -1.04 5.02 -2.71
N LEU A 202 -0.62 4.98 -3.98
CA LEU A 202 0.77 5.10 -4.38
C LEU A 202 1.40 6.39 -3.85
N LEU A 203 0.75 7.53 -4.06
CA LEU A 203 1.27 8.82 -3.64
C LEU A 203 1.32 8.95 -2.12
N ALA A 204 0.33 8.43 -1.41
CA ALA A 204 0.35 8.35 0.05
C ALA A 204 1.51 7.49 0.57
N VAL A 205 1.75 6.32 -0.04
CA VAL A 205 2.90 5.45 0.30
C VAL A 205 4.22 6.16 0.03
N ILE A 206 4.35 6.87 -1.10
CA ILE A 206 5.55 7.67 -1.42
C ILE A 206 5.76 8.73 -0.33
N THR A 207 4.74 9.51 0.01
CA THR A 207 4.84 10.57 1.04
C THR A 207 5.32 10.01 2.38
N ILE A 208 4.73 8.90 2.83
CA ILE A 208 5.15 8.24 4.09
C ILE A 208 6.56 7.67 3.97
N ALA A 209 6.90 7.01 2.86
CA ALA A 209 8.23 6.44 2.65
C ALA A 209 9.33 7.52 2.65
N LEU A 210 9.12 8.64 1.96
CA LEU A 210 10.04 9.79 1.97
C LEU A 210 10.18 10.40 3.36
N SER A 211 9.07 10.47 4.12
CA SER A 211 9.10 10.98 5.50
C SER A 211 9.95 10.11 6.44
N LYS A 212 10.12 8.83 6.10
CA LYS A 212 10.85 7.82 6.87
C LYS A 212 12.17 7.39 6.25
N ALA A 213 12.58 8.02 5.15
CA ALA A 213 13.80 7.64 4.45
C ALA A 213 15.04 7.90 5.32
N ALA A 214 16.03 7.00 5.22
CA ALA A 214 17.28 7.12 5.96
C ALA A 214 18.00 8.47 5.68
N TRP A 215 17.96 8.93 4.42
CA TRP A 215 18.46 10.25 4.00
C TRP A 215 17.84 11.42 4.78
N LYS A 216 16.64 11.27 5.32
CA LYS A 216 15.96 12.28 6.16
C LYS A 216 16.19 12.01 7.65
N LEU A 217 15.93 10.80 8.11
CA LEU A 217 15.89 10.49 9.53
C LEU A 217 17.29 10.43 10.17
N ILE A 218 18.29 9.86 9.48
CA ILE A 218 19.62 9.68 10.07
C ILE A 218 20.28 11.04 10.36
N PRO A 219 20.34 12.01 9.43
CA PRO A 219 20.86 13.34 9.73
C PRO A 219 20.06 14.04 10.86
N GLN A 220 18.73 13.95 10.82
CA GLN A 220 17.84 14.57 11.81
C GLN A 220 18.12 14.08 13.24
N TYR A 221 18.25 12.77 13.44
CA TYR A 221 18.44 12.19 14.78
C TYR A 221 19.90 12.12 15.22
N SER A 222 20.85 12.02 14.28
CA SER A 222 22.29 12.04 14.60
C SER A 222 22.81 13.45 14.91
N LYS A 223 22.10 14.51 14.48
CA LYS A 223 22.55 15.91 14.55
C LYS A 223 23.89 16.13 13.84
N LEU A 224 24.18 15.30 12.83
CA LEU A 224 25.37 15.39 11.98
C LEU A 224 24.98 15.89 10.59
N GLU A 225 25.94 16.50 9.91
CA GLU A 225 25.71 17.00 8.56
C GLU A 225 25.45 15.84 7.59
N PRO A 226 24.49 15.97 6.64
CA PRO A 226 24.12 14.89 5.72
C PRO A 226 25.30 14.28 4.94
N GLY A 227 26.29 15.11 4.58
CA GLY A 227 27.49 14.67 3.86
C GLY A 227 28.34 13.65 4.64
N GLN A 228 28.26 13.63 5.97
CA GLN A 228 28.99 12.66 6.80
C GLN A 228 28.39 11.24 6.72
N TRP A 229 27.13 11.12 6.31
CA TRP A 229 26.43 9.84 6.14
C TRP A 229 26.38 9.36 4.70
N GLU A 230 26.78 10.21 3.74
CA GLU A 230 26.60 9.97 2.31
C GLU A 230 27.23 8.66 1.84
N GLU A 231 28.45 8.35 2.31
CA GLU A 231 29.15 7.11 1.97
C GLU A 231 28.40 5.86 2.46
N TYR A 232 27.83 5.91 3.68
CA TYR A 232 27.08 4.80 4.27
C TYR A 232 25.71 4.63 3.61
N LEU A 233 25.03 5.73 3.33
CA LEU A 233 23.70 5.76 2.74
C LEU A 233 23.72 5.29 1.28
N LYS A 234 24.80 5.57 0.54
CA LYS A 234 25.01 5.04 -0.81
C LYS A 234 25.36 3.55 -0.83
N LYS A 235 26.09 3.05 0.19
CA LYS A 235 26.46 1.62 0.30
C LYS A 235 25.28 0.70 0.61
N LEU A 236 24.26 1.17 1.33
CA LEU A 236 23.09 0.39 1.74
C LEU A 236 22.24 -0.18 0.57
N LYS A 237 22.56 0.13 -0.69
CA LYS A 237 21.76 -0.23 -1.86
C LYS A 237 22.56 -0.83 -3.02
N ILE A 238 23.84 -1.15 -2.79
CA ILE A 238 24.73 -1.79 -3.77
C ILE A 238 24.98 -3.28 -3.39
N SER A 239 24.35 -3.80 -2.34
CA SER A 239 24.42 -5.23 -1.98
C SER A 239 23.35 -6.07 -2.65
#